data_AF-A0A376LQ05-F1
#
_entry.id   AF-A0A376LQ05-F1
#
_cell.length_a   1.000
_cell.length_b   1.000
_cell.length_c   1.000
_cell.angle_alpha   90.00
_cell.angle_beta   90.00
_cell.angle_gamma   90.00
#
_symmetry.space_group_name_H-M   'P 1'
#
loop_
_entity.id
_entity.type
_entity.pdbx_description
1 polymer ?
#
loop_
_entity_poly.entity_id
_entity_poly.type
_entity_poly.pdbx_seq_one_letter_code
_entity_poly.pdbx_strand_id
1 'polypeptide(L)'
;MSMSSIPSSSQSGKLYGWVERIGNKVPHPFLLFIYLIIVLMVTTAILSAFGVSAKNPTDGTPVVVKNLLSVEGLHWFLPNVIKNFSGFAPLGAILALVLGACLAERVGLLPALMVKMASHVNARYASYMVLFIAFFQPHFFRCGVSDHATDGCANFSGGGQASSCRFTGCHCRRRLRFYG
;
A
#
# COMPACT_ATOMS: atom_id res chain seq x y z
N MET A 1 29.72 -25.64 22.26
CA MET A 1 29.84 -24.88 23.52
C MET A 1 28.65 -23.94 23.60
N SER A 2 27.87 -24.12 24.66
CA SER A 2 26.70 -23.38 25.18
C SER A 2 25.91 -22.42 24.29
N MET A 3 24.66 -22.83 24.00
CA MET A 3 23.56 -21.88 23.82
C MET A 3 23.09 -21.43 25.20
N SER A 4 23.44 -20.21 25.60
CA SER A 4 22.92 -19.55 26.78
C SER A 4 21.52 -19.04 26.48
N SER A 5 20.48 -19.75 26.92
CA SER A 5 19.10 -19.25 26.87
C SER A 5 18.88 -18.22 27.98
N ILE A 6 18.74 -16.94 27.63
CA ILE A 6 18.29 -15.88 28.55
C ILE A 6 16.80 -16.12 28.86
N PRO A 7 16.39 -16.23 30.14
CA PRO A 7 14.98 -16.28 30.49
C PRO A 7 14.39 -14.88 30.36
N SER A 8 13.53 -14.65 29.37
CA SER A 8 12.78 -13.39 29.27
C SER A 8 11.59 -13.43 30.24
N SER A 9 11.56 -12.46 31.16
CA SER A 9 10.56 -12.30 32.21
C SER A 9 9.15 -12.04 31.64
N SER A 10 8.23 -12.94 32.00
CA SER A 10 6.86 -13.14 31.50
C SER A 10 5.80 -12.10 31.96
N GLN A 11 6.15 -10.84 32.25
CA GLN A 11 5.16 -9.83 32.70
C GLN A 11 4.52 -9.05 31.53
N SER A 12 5.27 -8.82 30.45
CA SER A 12 4.81 -8.04 29.28
C SER A 12 3.96 -8.84 28.29
N GLY A 13 3.96 -10.18 28.37
CA GLY A 13 3.22 -11.05 27.43
C GLY A 13 1.70 -10.89 27.48
N LYS A 14 1.14 -10.48 28.64
CA LYS A 14 -0.30 -10.21 28.78
C LYS A 14 -0.74 -8.95 28.05
N LEU A 15 0.08 -7.90 28.04
CA LEU A 15 -0.20 -6.67 27.30
C LEU A 15 -0.11 -6.90 25.80
N TYR A 16 0.94 -7.58 25.32
CA TYR A 16 1.05 -7.92 23.90
C TYR A 16 -0.07 -8.86 23.44
N GLY A 17 -0.46 -9.85 24.24
CA GLY A 17 -1.61 -10.70 23.94
C GLY A 17 -2.96 -9.96 23.94
N TRP A 18 -3.10 -8.89 24.71
CA TRP A 18 -4.29 -8.01 24.66
C TRP A 18 -4.28 -7.14 23.40
N VAL A 19 -3.14 -6.56 23.04
CA VAL A 19 -2.96 -5.77 21.81
C VAL A 19 -3.17 -6.63 20.56
N GLU A 20 -2.67 -7.86 20.53
CA GLU A 20 -2.86 -8.80 19.42
C GLU A 20 -4.34 -9.15 19.22
N ARG A 21 -5.06 -9.40 20.32
CA ARG A 21 -6.51 -9.67 20.28
C ARG A 21 -7.32 -8.47 19.81
N ILE A 22 -6.91 -7.25 20.16
CA ILE A 22 -7.57 -6.02 19.71
C ILE A 22 -7.24 -5.73 18.25
N GLY A 23 -5.98 -5.88 17.84
CA GLY A 23 -5.55 -5.70 16.45
C GLY A 23 -6.26 -6.67 15.50
N ASN A 24 -6.41 -7.94 15.88
CA ASN A 24 -7.10 -8.93 15.05
C ASN A 24 -8.62 -8.72 14.97
N LYS A 25 -9.19 -7.86 15.82
CA LYS A 25 -10.61 -7.51 15.77
C LYS A 25 -10.93 -6.35 14.84
N VAL A 26 -9.93 -5.56 14.42
CA VAL A 26 -10.18 -4.43 13.52
C VAL A 26 -10.47 -4.99 12.12
N PRO A 27 -11.72 -4.90 11.62
CA PRO A 27 -12.05 -5.37 10.30
C PRO A 27 -11.33 -4.52 9.26
N HIS A 28 -11.15 -5.06 8.06
CA HIS A 28 -10.51 -4.38 6.95
C HIS A 28 -11.02 -2.92 6.80
N PRO A 29 -10.15 -1.91 6.61
CA PRO A 29 -10.52 -0.49 6.69
C PRO A 29 -11.69 -0.09 5.78
N PHE A 30 -11.81 -0.72 4.61
CA PHE A 30 -12.97 -0.55 3.71
C PHE A 30 -14.31 -0.89 4.37
N LEU A 31 -14.38 -1.97 5.15
CA LEU A 31 -15.59 -2.38 5.85
C LEU A 31 -15.98 -1.37 6.93
N LEU A 32 -14.99 -0.78 7.61
CA LEU A 32 -15.23 0.25 8.62
C LEU A 32 -15.99 1.45 8.02
N PHE A 33 -15.59 1.91 6.83
CA PHE A 33 -16.32 2.97 6.13
C PHE A 33 -17.75 2.56 5.71
N ILE A 34 -17.95 1.32 5.26
CA ILE A 34 -19.29 0.80 4.95
C ILE A 34 -20.18 0.82 6.20
N TYR A 35 -19.68 0.31 7.33
CA TYR A 35 -20.42 0.36 8.60
C TYR A 35 -20.77 1.80 8.99
N LEU A 36 -19.84 2.74 8.82
CA LEU A 36 -20.06 4.14 9.15
C LEU A 36 -21.14 4.79 8.27
N ILE A 37 -21.17 4.48 6.96
CA ILE A 37 -22.21 4.94 6.04
C ILE A 37 -23.58 4.36 6.42
N ILE A 38 -23.65 3.06 6.75
CA ILE A 38 -24.91 2.41 7.18
C ILE A 38 -25.42 3.06 8.47
N VAL A 39 -24.55 3.23 9.46
CA VAL A 39 -24.90 3.88 10.73
C VAL A 39 -25.37 5.32 10.48
N LEU A 40 -24.70 6.07 9.59
CA LEU A 40 -25.11 7.42 9.22
C LEU A 40 -26.48 7.46 8.54
N MET A 41 -26.78 6.52 7.63
CA MET A 41 -28.08 6.41 6.96
C MET A 41 -29.21 6.16 7.97
N VAL A 42 -29.00 5.23 8.91
CA VAL A 42 -29.98 4.93 9.97
C VAL A 42 -30.15 6.12 10.91
N THR A 43 -29.05 6.72 11.34
CA THR A 43 -29.06 7.86 12.28
C THR A 43 -29.75 9.07 11.66
N THR A 44 -29.46 9.41 10.40
CA THR A 44 -30.11 10.53 9.69
C THR A 44 -31.60 10.31 9.47
N ALA A 45 -32.02 9.06 9.22
CA ALA A 45 -33.45 8.72 9.12
C ALA A 45 -34.17 8.90 10.46
N ILE A 46 -33.57 8.45 11.57
CA ILE A 46 -34.15 8.59 12.92
C ILE A 46 -34.21 10.08 13.34
N LEU A 47 -33.11 10.83 13.18
CA LEU A 47 -33.06 12.24 13.57
C LEU A 47 -34.01 13.11 12.73
N SER A 48 -34.18 12.79 11.46
CA SER A 48 -35.14 13.47 10.59
C SER A 48 -36.59 13.17 10.99
N ALA A 49 -36.89 11.94 11.44
CA ALA A 49 -38.22 11.59 11.96
C ALA A 49 -38.58 12.35 13.25
N PHE A 50 -37.60 12.67 14.10
CA PHE A 50 -37.80 13.52 15.28
C PHE A 50 -37.79 15.03 14.98
N GLY A 51 -37.63 15.44 13.72
CA GLY A 51 -37.69 16.85 13.32
C GLY A 51 -36.57 17.72 13.91
N VAL A 52 -35.43 17.11 14.27
CA VAL A 52 -34.33 17.82 14.91
C VAL A 52 -33.75 18.84 13.94
N SER A 53 -33.79 20.12 14.32
CA SER A 53 -33.25 21.23 13.56
C SER A 53 -32.20 21.95 14.40
N ALA A 54 -31.01 22.13 13.83
CA ALA A 54 -29.91 22.84 14.48
C ALA A 54 -29.82 24.27 13.90
N LYS A 55 -29.80 25.28 14.76
CA LYS A 55 -29.51 26.65 14.30
C LYS A 55 -28.02 26.79 14.05
N ASN A 56 -27.65 27.27 12.86
CA ASN A 56 -26.27 27.61 12.57
C ASN A 56 -25.92 28.95 13.26
N PRO A 57 -24.90 28.99 14.14
CA PRO A 57 -24.52 30.22 14.86
C PRO A 57 -23.89 31.29 13.97
N THR A 58 -23.46 30.96 12.74
CA THR A 58 -22.83 31.91 11.81
C THR A 58 -23.85 32.67 10.96
N ASP A 59 -24.93 32.01 10.51
CA ASP A 59 -25.90 32.58 9.56
C ASP A 59 -27.33 32.70 10.12
N GLY A 60 -27.59 32.19 11.34
CA GLY A 60 -28.91 32.23 11.98
C GLY A 60 -30.00 31.38 11.30
N THR A 61 -29.70 30.76 10.17
CA THR A 61 -30.61 29.91 9.41
C THR A 61 -30.78 28.53 10.07
N PRO A 62 -31.99 27.95 10.06
CA PRO A 62 -32.23 26.62 10.58
C PRO A 62 -31.66 25.56 9.62
N VAL A 63 -30.69 24.78 10.09
CA VAL A 63 -30.14 23.62 9.36
C VAL A 63 -30.97 22.40 9.76
N VAL A 64 -31.86 22.01 8.84
CA VAL A 64 -32.73 20.84 9.01
C VAL A 64 -31.97 19.58 8.60
N VAL A 65 -32.04 18.54 9.44
CA VAL A 65 -31.48 17.22 9.11
C VAL A 65 -32.23 16.64 7.91
N LYS A 66 -31.49 16.39 6.82
CA LYS A 66 -32.02 15.78 5.60
C LYS A 66 -32.00 14.26 5.74
N ASN A 67 -33.15 13.62 5.52
CA ASN A 67 -33.22 12.17 5.47
C ASN A 67 -32.63 11.66 4.16
N LEU A 68 -31.56 10.86 4.22
CA LEU A 68 -30.92 10.28 3.04
C LEU A 68 -31.76 9.17 2.39
N LEU A 69 -32.71 8.56 3.11
CA LEU A 69 -33.59 7.49 2.59
C LEU A 69 -34.86 8.02 1.88
N SER A 70 -35.14 9.32 1.93
CA SER A 70 -36.24 9.93 1.18
C SER A 70 -35.93 9.98 -0.31
N VAL A 71 -36.95 10.05 -1.17
CA VAL A 71 -36.81 10.15 -2.64
C VAL A 71 -35.90 11.32 -3.04
N GLU A 72 -36.07 12.47 -2.38
CA GLU A 72 -35.24 13.66 -2.59
C GLU A 72 -33.82 13.48 -2.05
N GLY A 73 -33.68 12.79 -0.92
CA GLY A 73 -32.39 12.46 -0.31
C GLY A 73 -31.56 11.52 -1.19
N LEU A 74 -32.21 10.55 -1.83
CA LEU A 74 -31.58 9.61 -2.76
C LEU A 74 -31.15 10.31 -4.05
N HIS A 75 -31.99 11.19 -4.61
CA HIS A 75 -31.66 11.99 -5.77
C HIS A 75 -30.50 12.97 -5.51
N TRP A 76 -30.35 13.44 -4.27
CA TRP A 76 -29.18 14.20 -3.86
C TRP A 76 -27.96 13.30 -3.60
N PHE A 77 -28.13 12.15 -2.96
CA PHE A 77 -27.04 11.27 -2.54
C PHE A 77 -26.27 10.68 -3.72
N LEU A 78 -26.95 10.09 -4.71
CA LEU A 78 -26.31 9.42 -5.86
C LEU A 78 -25.29 10.31 -6.59
N PRO A 79 -25.64 11.53 -7.06
CA PRO A 79 -24.68 12.40 -7.75
C PRO A 79 -23.60 12.94 -6.82
N ASN A 80 -23.91 13.19 -5.54
CA ASN A 80 -22.92 13.69 -4.59
C ASN A 80 -21.88 12.63 -4.20
N VAL A 81 -22.25 11.34 -4.11
CA VAL A 81 -21.29 10.26 -3.87
C VAL A 81 -20.24 10.21 -4.99
N ILE A 82 -20.67 10.31 -6.24
CA ILE A 82 -19.76 10.31 -7.40
C ILE A 82 -18.84 11.52 -7.36
N LYS A 83 -19.38 12.73 -7.10
CA LYS A 83 -18.60 13.97 -6.98
C LYS A 83 -17.62 13.95 -5.80
N ASN A 84 -18.00 13.40 -4.65
CA ASN A 84 -17.11 13.28 -3.49
C ASN A 84 -16.00 12.25 -3.74
N PHE A 85 -16.30 11.16 -4.45
CA PHE A 85 -15.31 10.15 -4.81
C PHE A 85 -14.31 10.67 -5.86
N SER A 86 -14.78 11.33 -6.92
CA SER A 86 -13.90 11.89 -7.96
C SER A 86 -13.20 13.19 -7.56
N GLY A 87 -13.81 13.98 -6.67
CA GLY A 87 -13.24 15.20 -6.10
C GLY A 87 -12.20 14.94 -5.00
N PHE A 88 -12.02 13.70 -4.56
CA PHE A 88 -11.01 13.34 -3.58
C PHE A 88 -9.61 13.40 -4.21
N ALA A 89 -8.93 14.54 -4.02
CA ALA A 89 -7.64 14.84 -4.63
C ALA A 89 -6.59 13.70 -4.56
N PRO A 90 -6.45 12.94 -3.45
CA PRO A 90 -5.49 11.84 -3.38
C PRO A 90 -5.75 10.71 -4.38
N LEU A 91 -7.01 10.46 -4.76
CA LEU A 91 -7.35 9.34 -5.66
C LEU A 91 -6.80 9.57 -7.07
N GLY A 92 -7.01 10.76 -7.62
CA GLY A 92 -6.48 11.13 -8.94
C GLY A 92 -4.95 11.15 -8.96
N ALA A 93 -4.32 11.67 -7.89
CA ALA A 93 -2.87 11.73 -7.77
C ALA A 93 -2.23 10.32 -7.75
N ILE A 94 -2.80 9.39 -6.99
CA ILE A 94 -2.29 8.01 -6.90
C ILE A 94 -2.44 7.29 -8.23
N LEU A 95 -3.58 7.44 -8.94
CA LEU A 95 -3.77 6.79 -10.24
C LEU A 95 -2.78 7.29 -11.29
N ALA A 96 -2.56 8.61 -11.36
CA ALA A 96 -1.56 9.18 -12.26
C ALA A 96 -0.14 8.69 -11.93
N LEU A 97 0.21 8.62 -10.65
CA LEU A 97 1.50 8.15 -10.17
C LEU A 97 1.73 6.66 -10.48
N VAL A 98 0.75 5.80 -10.23
CA VAL A 98 0.84 4.36 -10.52
C VAL A 98 0.94 4.11 -12.02
N LEU A 99 0.21 4.85 -12.86
CA LEU A 99 0.32 4.72 -14.32
C LEU A 99 1.71 5.13 -14.83
N GLY A 100 2.24 6.26 -14.37
CA GLY A 100 3.59 6.70 -14.72
C GLY A 100 4.66 5.72 -14.27
N ALA A 101 4.53 5.21 -13.04
CA ALA A 101 5.45 4.21 -12.49
C ALA A 101 5.39 2.88 -13.27
N CYS A 102 4.18 2.39 -13.55
CA CYS A 102 3.99 1.17 -14.35
C CYS A 102 4.60 1.30 -15.75
N LEU A 103 4.43 2.43 -16.43
CA LEU A 103 5.03 2.66 -17.74
C LEU A 103 6.56 2.64 -17.67
N ALA A 104 7.14 3.36 -16.71
CA ALA A 104 8.60 3.44 -16.54
C ALA A 104 9.24 2.08 -16.18
N GLU A 105 8.52 1.21 -15.46
CA GLU A 105 8.97 -0.16 -15.19
C GLU A 105 8.89 -1.04 -16.45
N ARG A 106 7.77 -0.96 -17.20
CA ARG A 106 7.55 -1.80 -18.40
C ARG A 106 8.54 -1.51 -19.53
N VAL A 107 9.00 -0.27 -19.65
CA VAL A 107 10.06 0.09 -20.61
C VAL A 107 11.47 -0.19 -20.09
N GLY A 108 11.61 -0.70 -18.85
CA GLY A 108 12.91 -1.01 -18.25
C GLY A 108 13.77 0.20 -17.92
N LEU A 109 13.20 1.42 -17.93
CA LEU A 109 13.93 2.67 -17.71
C LEU A 109 14.56 2.69 -16.31
N LEU A 110 13.79 2.29 -15.30
CA LEU A 110 14.22 2.37 -13.91
C LEU A 110 15.24 1.29 -13.54
N PRO A 111 15.04 -0.01 -13.86
CA PRO A 111 16.07 -1.02 -13.68
C PRO A 111 17.40 -0.66 -14.37
N ALA A 112 17.35 -0.16 -15.62
CA ALA A 112 18.54 0.25 -16.35
C ALA A 112 19.26 1.44 -15.71
N LEU A 113 18.50 2.42 -15.20
CA LEU A 113 19.05 3.58 -14.51
C LEU A 113 19.71 3.18 -13.19
N MET A 114 19.11 2.27 -12.41
CA MET A 114 19.69 1.80 -11.15
C MET A 114 21.01 1.06 -11.36
N VAL A 115 21.09 0.17 -12.36
CA VAL A 115 22.33 -0.55 -12.69
C VAL A 115 23.41 0.41 -13.17
N LYS A 116 23.06 1.41 -13.98
CA LYS A 116 24.00 2.42 -14.47
C LYS A 116 24.53 3.34 -13.36
N MET A 117 23.70 3.72 -12.39
CA MET A 117 24.15 4.50 -11.23
C MET A 117 25.08 3.68 -10.32
N ALA A 118 24.78 2.39 -10.12
CA ALA A 118 25.58 1.52 -9.28
C ALA A 118 26.96 1.18 -9.90
N SER A 119 27.05 1.05 -11.22
CA SER A 119 28.31 0.67 -11.90
C SER A 119 29.38 1.76 -11.90
N HIS A 120 29.01 3.01 -11.65
CA HIS A 120 29.94 4.15 -11.65
C HIS A 120 30.45 4.51 -10.24
N VAL A 121 30.13 3.71 -9.20
CA VAL A 121 30.51 4.00 -7.81
C VAL A 121 31.71 3.20 -7.33
N ASN A 122 32.63 3.85 -6.61
CA ASN A 122 33.79 3.22 -5.99
C ASN A 122 33.37 2.42 -4.73
N ALA A 123 34.03 1.29 -4.46
CA ALA A 123 33.71 0.33 -3.40
C ALA A 123 33.56 0.94 -1.98
N ARG A 124 34.23 2.06 -1.70
CA ARG A 124 34.09 2.78 -0.40
C ARG A 124 32.71 3.44 -0.21
N TYR A 125 32.01 3.78 -1.30
CA TYR A 125 30.70 4.43 -1.27
C TYR A 125 29.54 3.46 -1.58
N ALA A 126 29.82 2.17 -1.76
CA ALA A 126 28.81 1.18 -2.14
C ALA A 126 27.70 1.01 -1.09
N SER A 127 28.03 1.09 0.20
CA SER A 127 27.04 1.01 1.30
C SER A 127 26.04 2.18 1.28
N TYR A 128 26.50 3.39 0.98
CA TYR A 128 25.64 4.56 0.83
C TYR A 128 24.73 4.45 -0.39
N MET A 129 25.21 3.89 -1.50
CA MET A 129 24.39 3.63 -2.69
C MET A 129 23.29 2.61 -2.44
N VAL A 130 23.57 1.51 -1.73
CA VAL A 130 22.55 0.50 -1.42
C VAL A 130 21.46 1.07 -0.52
N LEU A 131 21.81 1.91 0.47
CA LEU A 131 20.83 2.58 1.33
C LEU A 131 19.94 3.54 0.51
N PHE A 132 20.55 4.32 -0.39
CA PHE A 132 19.82 5.22 -1.28
C PHE A 132 18.84 4.43 -2.16
N ILE A 133 19.30 3.37 -2.81
CA ILE A 133 18.47 2.46 -3.61
C ILE A 133 17.31 1.90 -2.77
N ALA A 134 17.59 1.39 -1.56
CA ALA A 134 16.60 0.79 -0.67
C ALA A 134 15.53 1.80 -0.20
N PHE A 135 15.88 3.07 0.00
CA PHE A 135 14.93 4.11 0.39
C PHE A 135 13.99 4.52 -0.76
N PHE A 136 14.49 4.52 -2.00
CA PHE A 136 13.70 4.89 -3.18
C PHE A 136 12.87 3.71 -3.75
N GLN A 137 13.21 2.47 -3.40
CA GLN A 137 12.52 1.26 -3.88
C GLN A 137 11.08 1.00 -3.41
N PRO A 138 10.59 1.42 -2.22
CA PRO A 138 9.30 0.96 -1.69
C PRO A 138 8.10 1.46 -2.48
N HIS A 139 8.29 2.39 -3.44
CA HIS A 139 7.21 2.87 -4.30
C HIS A 139 7.10 2.16 -5.66
N PHE A 140 8.09 1.35 -6.04
CA PHE A 140 8.25 0.92 -7.43
C PHE A 140 7.99 -0.57 -7.70
N PHE A 141 8.09 -1.40 -6.66
CA PHE A 141 8.25 -2.85 -6.85
C PHE A 141 6.95 -3.61 -6.58
N ARG A 142 6.06 -3.68 -7.59
CA ARG A 142 5.09 -4.80 -7.69
C ARG A 142 4.54 -5.12 -9.08
N CYS A 143 4.95 -4.42 -10.14
CA CYS A 143 4.61 -4.84 -11.50
C CYS A 143 5.61 -5.83 -12.14
N GLY A 144 6.79 -6.10 -11.55
CA GLY A 144 7.83 -6.94 -12.19
C GLY A 144 8.79 -7.71 -11.26
N VAL A 145 8.54 -7.77 -9.95
CA VAL A 145 9.49 -8.36 -8.97
C VAL A 145 9.74 -9.86 -9.15
N SER A 146 8.86 -10.57 -9.87
CA SER A 146 9.07 -11.99 -10.13
C SER A 146 10.14 -12.29 -11.18
N ASP A 147 10.56 -11.32 -12.01
CA ASP A 147 11.56 -11.56 -13.06
C ASP A 147 12.97 -11.10 -12.65
N HIS A 148 13.12 -9.96 -11.97
CA HIS A 148 14.43 -9.37 -11.68
C HIS A 148 15.18 -9.96 -10.46
N ALA A 149 14.49 -10.60 -9.51
CA ALA A 149 15.16 -11.26 -8.37
C ALA A 149 15.98 -12.49 -8.81
N THR A 150 15.60 -13.11 -9.92
CA THR A 150 16.31 -14.25 -10.53
C THR A 150 17.62 -13.85 -11.21
N ASP A 151 17.70 -12.65 -11.78
CA ASP A 151 18.89 -12.18 -12.50
C ASP A 151 20.00 -11.65 -11.58
N GLY A 152 19.64 -11.08 -10.42
CA GLY A 152 20.62 -10.63 -9.42
C GLY A 152 21.44 -11.78 -8.82
N CYS A 153 20.84 -12.97 -8.68
CA CYS A 153 21.56 -14.17 -8.25
C CYS A 153 22.52 -14.70 -9.32
N ALA A 154 22.26 -14.47 -10.61
CA ALA A 154 23.13 -14.94 -11.69
C ALA A 154 24.41 -14.10 -11.81
N ASN A 155 24.33 -12.78 -11.60
CA ASN A 155 25.50 -11.89 -11.71
C ASN A 155 26.39 -11.87 -10.47
N PHE A 156 25.85 -12.14 -9.27
CA PHE A 156 26.68 -12.25 -8.06
C PHE A 156 27.41 -13.59 -7.95
N SER A 157 26.97 -14.62 -8.69
CA SER A 157 27.64 -15.93 -8.75
C SER A 157 28.93 -15.93 -9.59
N GLY A 158 29.20 -14.87 -10.35
CA GLY A 158 30.49 -14.66 -11.04
C GLY A 158 31.65 -14.29 -10.10
N GLY A 159 31.35 -13.94 -8.84
CA GLY A 159 32.32 -13.66 -7.78
C GLY A 159 32.38 -14.79 -6.75
N GLY A 160 32.94 -15.94 -7.13
CA GLY A 160 33.58 -16.91 -6.22
C GLY A 160 32.93 -17.17 -4.85
N GLN A 161 31.67 -17.62 -4.81
CA GLN A 161 31.15 -18.47 -3.73
C GLN A 161 29.88 -19.19 -4.18
N ALA A 162 30.07 -20.40 -4.70
CA ALA A 162 28.99 -21.32 -5.01
C ALA A 162 28.55 -22.03 -3.73
N SER A 163 27.39 -21.66 -3.20
CA SER A 163 26.67 -22.52 -2.26
C SER A 163 25.16 -22.37 -2.45
N SER A 164 24.64 -23.27 -3.28
CA SER A 164 23.32 -23.91 -3.17
C SER A 164 22.08 -23.01 -3.20
N CYS A 165 21.66 -22.59 -4.40
CA CYS A 165 20.24 -22.33 -4.68
C CYS A 165 19.57 -23.63 -5.15
N ARG A 166 19.00 -24.38 -4.21
CA ARG A 166 18.06 -25.46 -4.47
C ARG A 166 16.66 -24.94 -4.19
N PHE A 167 15.97 -24.46 -5.23
CA PHE A 167 14.51 -24.39 -5.24
C PHE A 167 14.02 -24.74 -6.65
N THR A 168 13.36 -25.89 -6.71
CA THR A 168 12.56 -26.49 -7.78
C THR A 168 11.93 -25.49 -8.75
N GLY A 169 12.19 -25.67 -10.06
CA GLY A 169 11.26 -25.22 -11.10
C GLY A 169 11.78 -24.29 -12.20
N CYS A 170 13.08 -24.24 -12.54
CA CYS A 170 13.52 -23.55 -13.77
C CYS A 170 13.52 -24.49 -14.97
N HIS A 171 12.51 -24.36 -15.83
CA HIS A 171 12.54 -24.84 -17.21
C HIS A 171 13.65 -24.06 -17.95
N CYS A 172 14.83 -24.67 -18.03
CA CYS A 172 15.99 -24.17 -18.75
C CYS A 172 15.73 -24.23 -20.26
N ARG A 173 15.02 -23.24 -20.82
CA ARG A 173 14.92 -23.07 -22.27
C ARG A 173 16.19 -22.37 -22.74
N ARG A 174 17.17 -23.16 -23.19
CA ARG A 174 18.35 -22.69 -23.93
C ARG A 174 17.90 -21.76 -25.08
N ARG A 175 18.16 -20.46 -24.96
CA ARG A 175 18.20 -19.54 -26.09
C ARG A 175 19.65 -19.10 -26.31
N LEU A 176 20.39 -19.98 -26.96
CA LEU A 176 21.63 -19.65 -27.68
C LEU A 176 21.28 -18.82 -28.92
N ARG A 177 22.18 -17.89 -29.29
CA ARG A 177 22.20 -16.92 -30.42
C ARG A 177 21.74 -15.51 -30.03
N PHE A 178 22.40 -14.41 -30.39
CA PHE A 178 23.62 -14.11 -31.17
C PHE A 178 24.00 -12.66 -30.77
N TYR A 179 25.27 -12.39 -30.48
CA TYR A 179 25.85 -11.04 -30.60
C TYR A 179 26.89 -11.15 -31.71
N GLY A 180 26.61 -10.50 -32.83
CA GLY A 180 27.58 -10.09 -33.84
C GLY A 180 27.61 -8.57 -33.84
#